data_AF-A0A9Q1BKM9-F1
#
_entry.id   AF-A0A9Q1BKM9-F1
#
_cell.length_a   1.000
_cell.length_b   1.000
_cell.length_c   1.000
_cell.angle_alpha   90.00
_cell.angle_beta   90.00
_cell.angle_gamma   90.00
#
_symmetry.space_group_name_H-M   'P 1'
#
loop_
_entity.id
_entity.type
_entity.pdbx_description
1 polymer ?
#
loop_
_entity_poly.entity_id
_entity_poly.type
_entity_poly.pdbx_seq_one_letter_code
_entity_poly.pdbx_strand_id
1 'polypeptide(L)'
;MAHSYANIFMRVLDDFLSQYEKAPFVYYRYIDDIFMIWPHSVNELNDFLAAFNGCHESIKFTMDKSYQSLPYLDVLRTPPNGRNSDIDKFNKVAKLHLDNFLKENLNSRTADNLTSQEARAIRTLRSNKNIIIKRADKGGAITILNTKDYVREAEIQLSSAEFYQPLDEIRTKQFKEELKNLGESLDTKEFREQPTDNHQYLNFHSCHPFPLKKSIIFSQGLRIKRICSSVEDFEHQLAIFIGHLLFSDYPIKLITSEISKLSKYTRPDLLHYKTKPDNDRIPMVFDYHPATENLTKVLRNDLRILSEEESLRPIFSKPPLHGRRQTPNLKSMLTSSSLPRGFDHTGNFKCRKPRCQICNFINCEPSFRPPGNNFTIKLPNLTCDSHNVIYILYCTKCQLGNYVRETATPFRLRFNNNKKSIRDKWSGFPVAEHFNSPNHNIHDINCILVASGFRSTSERKKKQELRWILRLKSFKLGLNRDLGLLKRYYFVDSL
;
A
#
# COMPACT_ATOMS: atom_id res chain seq x y z
N MET A 1 2.40 -11.40 22.91
CA MET A 1 1.76 -10.90 24.14
C MET A 1 2.21 -9.48 24.52
N ALA A 2 3.51 -9.14 24.55
CA ALA A 2 4.02 -7.78 24.90
C ALA A 2 3.34 -6.59 24.16
N HIS A 3 3.20 -6.67 22.83
CA HIS A 3 2.56 -5.63 22.02
C HIS A 3 1.07 -5.41 22.36
N SER A 4 0.39 -6.45 22.85
CA SER A 4 -0.99 -6.36 23.32
C SER A 4 -1.04 -5.61 24.65
N TYR A 5 -0.14 -5.91 25.59
CA TYR A 5 -0.05 -5.22 26.88
C TYR A 5 0.22 -3.72 26.72
N ALA A 6 1.16 -3.35 25.85
CA ALA A 6 1.46 -1.95 25.58
C ALA A 6 0.25 -1.22 24.94
N ASN A 7 -0.44 -1.84 23.98
CA ASN A 7 -1.63 -1.23 23.39
C ASN A 7 -2.78 -1.03 24.38
N ILE A 8 -2.98 -1.97 25.30
CA ILE A 8 -4.04 -1.85 26.28
C ILE A 8 -3.61 -0.85 27.38
N PHE A 9 -2.33 -0.79 27.77
CA PHE A 9 -1.78 0.20 28.72
C PHE A 9 -1.95 1.63 28.21
N MET A 10 -1.69 1.84 26.92
CA MET A 10 -1.85 3.13 26.23
C MET A 10 -3.31 3.58 26.06
N ARG A 11 -4.31 2.76 26.44
CA ARG A 11 -5.74 3.12 26.37
C ARG A 11 -6.14 4.26 27.31
N VAL A 12 -5.42 4.46 28.42
CA VAL A 12 -5.62 5.62 29.33
C VAL A 12 -5.49 6.94 28.56
N LEU A 13 -4.62 6.99 27.57
CA LEU A 13 -4.39 8.16 26.73
C LEU A 13 -5.51 8.37 25.70
N ASP A 14 -6.08 7.27 25.20
CA ASP A 14 -7.23 7.30 24.29
C ASP A 14 -8.49 7.79 25.04
N ASP A 15 -8.65 7.44 26.33
CA ASP A 15 -9.71 7.95 27.21
C ASP A 15 -9.50 9.45 27.51
N PHE A 16 -8.27 9.92 27.78
CA PHE A 16 -7.94 11.34 27.93
C PHE A 16 -8.30 12.17 26.69
N LEU A 17 -7.96 11.67 25.49
CA LEU A 17 -8.29 12.33 24.22
C LEU A 17 -9.79 12.53 23.99
N SER A 18 -10.62 11.64 24.54
CA SER A 18 -12.08 11.74 24.44
C SER A 18 -12.68 12.83 25.33
N GLN A 19 -11.95 13.24 26.38
CA GLN A 19 -12.38 14.22 27.37
C GLN A 19 -11.71 15.60 27.18
N TYR A 20 -10.64 15.67 26.39
CA TYR A 20 -9.91 16.91 26.15
C TYR A 20 -10.66 17.83 25.18
N GLU A 21 -10.83 19.10 25.57
CA GLU A 21 -11.69 20.07 24.86
C GLU A 21 -11.25 20.31 23.40
N LYS A 22 -9.94 20.24 23.12
CA LYS A 22 -9.37 20.43 21.78
C LYS A 22 -8.87 19.11 21.21
N ALA A 23 -9.66 18.50 20.34
CA ALA A 23 -9.30 17.23 19.72
C ALA A 23 -8.36 17.40 18.50
N PRO A 24 -7.43 16.45 18.28
CA PRO A 24 -6.70 16.35 17.03
C PRO A 24 -7.64 16.01 15.86
N PHE A 25 -7.37 16.56 14.67
CA PHE A 25 -8.15 16.28 13.46
C PHE A 25 -8.01 14.82 13.01
N VAL A 26 -6.81 14.26 13.20
CA VAL A 26 -6.51 12.84 13.00
C VAL A 26 -5.64 12.39 14.14
N TYR A 27 -5.94 11.21 14.69
CA TYR A 27 -5.12 10.54 15.69
C TYR A 27 -4.95 9.07 15.29
N TYR A 28 -3.71 8.66 15.11
CA TYR A 28 -3.32 7.28 14.86
C TYR A 28 -2.28 6.90 15.89
N ARG A 29 -2.50 5.76 16.55
CA ARG A 29 -1.56 5.19 17.50
C ARG A 29 -1.19 3.79 17.06
N TYR A 30 0.08 3.46 17.17
CA TYR A 30 0.59 2.12 17.01
C TYR A 30 1.49 1.82 18.19
N ILE A 31 0.94 1.09 19.15
CA ILE A 31 1.59 0.83 20.43
C ILE A 31 1.89 2.15 21.15
N ASP A 32 3.15 2.54 21.23
CA ASP A 32 3.71 3.72 21.89
C ASP A 32 3.93 4.89 20.91
N ASP A 33 4.03 4.62 19.61
CA ASP A 33 4.15 5.64 18.58
C ASP A 33 2.80 6.28 18.29
N ILE A 34 2.75 7.62 18.36
CA ILE A 34 1.55 8.42 18.12
C ILE A 34 1.79 9.37 16.94
N PHE A 35 0.88 9.33 15.97
CA PHE A 35 0.79 10.30 14.89
C PHE A 35 -0.51 11.09 15.00
N MET A 36 -0.41 12.41 15.06
CA MET A 36 -1.57 13.27 15.11
C MET A 36 -1.48 14.42 14.11
N ILE A 37 -2.62 14.83 13.57
CA ILE A 37 -2.78 16.09 12.83
C ILE A 37 -3.49 17.05 13.75
N TRP A 38 -2.75 18.06 14.22
CA TRP A 38 -3.29 19.09 15.11
C TRP A 38 -3.77 20.29 14.29
N PRO A 39 -5.08 20.63 14.33
CA PRO A 39 -5.62 21.73 13.55
C PRO A 39 -5.52 23.08 14.28
N HIS A 40 -5.15 23.10 15.57
CA HIS A 40 -5.08 24.30 16.41
C HIS A 40 -3.66 24.87 16.46
N SER A 41 -3.42 25.91 17.27
CA SER A 41 -2.12 26.58 17.35
C SER A 41 -1.05 25.69 17.98
N VAL A 42 0.22 26.06 17.73
CA VAL A 42 1.39 25.37 18.31
C VAL A 42 1.45 25.51 19.82
N ASN A 43 0.97 26.64 20.37
CA ASN A 43 0.93 26.85 21.82
C ASN A 43 -0.03 25.86 22.48
N GLU A 44 -1.23 25.72 21.91
CA GLU A 44 -2.24 24.75 22.39
C GLU A 44 -1.78 23.29 22.21
N LEU A 45 -0.93 23.01 21.22
CA LEU A 45 -0.30 21.70 21.05
C LEU A 45 0.73 21.41 22.15
N ASN A 46 1.50 22.42 22.57
CA ASN A 46 2.44 22.25 23.69
C ASN A 46 1.69 22.09 25.01
N ASP A 47 0.60 22.83 25.23
CA ASP A 47 -0.27 22.70 26.40
C ASP A 47 -0.92 21.30 26.43
N PHE A 48 -1.37 20.81 25.27
CA PHE A 48 -1.83 19.45 25.10
C PHE A 48 -0.76 18.43 25.49
N LEU A 49 0.48 18.55 25.01
CA LEU A 49 1.56 17.63 25.38
C LEU A 49 1.87 17.64 26.88
N ALA A 50 1.84 18.81 27.52
CA ALA A 50 2.05 18.94 28.95
C ALA A 50 0.94 18.21 29.74
N ALA A 51 -0.32 18.40 29.37
CA ALA A 51 -1.45 17.70 29.97
C ALA A 51 -1.41 16.18 29.69
N PHE A 52 -1.06 15.79 28.46
CA PHE A 52 -0.91 14.40 28.02
C PHE A 52 0.18 13.65 28.79
N ASN A 53 1.29 14.33 29.11
CA ASN A 53 2.36 13.82 29.96
C ASN A 53 2.01 13.82 31.45
N GLY A 54 0.95 14.51 31.86
CA GLY A 54 0.39 14.50 33.20
C GLY A 54 -0.50 13.28 33.49
N CYS A 55 -0.94 12.55 32.46
CA CYS A 55 -1.88 11.44 32.62
C CYS A 55 -1.30 10.19 33.32
N HIS A 56 0.03 10.05 33.36
CA HIS A 56 0.69 8.90 33.99
C HIS A 56 2.06 9.29 34.54
N GLU A 57 2.40 8.78 35.73
CA GLU A 57 3.67 9.11 36.41
C GLU A 57 4.89 8.57 35.65
N SER A 58 4.81 7.32 35.17
CA SER A 58 5.96 6.61 34.57
C SER A 58 6.13 6.76 33.05
N ILE A 59 5.19 7.38 32.32
CA ILE A 59 5.29 7.54 30.86
C ILE A 59 5.40 9.01 30.51
N LYS A 60 6.41 9.35 29.70
CA LYS A 60 6.59 10.69 29.14
C LYS A 60 6.76 10.59 27.63
N PHE A 61 5.92 11.31 26.90
CA PHE A 61 5.95 11.46 25.46
C PHE A 61 6.81 12.65 25.08
N THR A 62 7.69 12.40 24.11
CA THR A 62 8.38 13.42 23.35
C THR A 62 7.65 13.66 22.04
N MET A 63 7.64 14.90 21.56
CA MET A 63 6.87 15.30 20.38
C MET A 63 7.77 15.96 19.33
N ASP A 64 7.81 15.36 18.15
CA ASP A 64 8.33 15.99 16.94
C ASP A 64 7.19 16.65 16.17
N LYS A 65 7.36 17.93 15.79
CA LYS A 65 6.35 18.70 15.07
C LYS A 65 6.90 19.23 13.75
N SER A 66 6.13 19.08 12.69
CA SER A 66 6.48 19.56 11.36
C SER A 66 5.22 19.84 10.54
N TYR A 67 5.27 20.91 9.75
CA TYR A 67 4.21 21.26 8.80
C TYR A 67 4.34 20.49 7.47
N GLN A 68 5.49 19.84 7.23
CA GLN A 68 5.88 19.32 5.93
C GLN A 68 6.07 17.79 5.89
N SER A 69 6.55 17.18 6.99
CA SER A 69 6.69 15.72 7.09
C SER A 69 7.06 15.30 8.50
N LEU A 70 6.52 14.17 8.97
CA LEU A 70 6.86 13.55 10.25
C LEU A 70 7.17 12.05 10.07
N PRO A 71 8.22 11.51 10.68
CA PRO A 71 8.47 10.07 10.69
C PRO A 71 7.40 9.36 11.54
N TYR A 72 6.82 8.26 11.04
CA TYR A 72 5.90 7.41 11.82
C TYR A 72 5.94 5.96 11.29
N LEU A 73 6.29 5.02 12.17
CA LEU A 73 6.44 3.58 11.87
C LEU A 73 7.40 3.28 10.72
N ASP A 74 8.62 3.82 10.83
CA ASP A 74 9.70 3.71 9.82
C ASP A 74 9.32 4.24 8.42
N VAL A 75 8.25 5.05 8.32
CA VAL A 75 7.80 5.69 7.08
C VAL A 75 7.66 7.19 7.31
N LEU A 76 8.34 7.99 6.49
CA LEU A 76 8.15 9.44 6.49
C LEU A 76 6.72 9.77 6.02
N ARG A 77 5.88 10.23 6.94
CA ARG A 77 4.53 10.71 6.65
C ARG A 77 4.62 12.16 6.20
N THR A 78 4.60 12.35 4.89
CA THR A 78 4.29 13.64 4.31
C THR A 78 2.77 13.88 4.35
N PRO A 79 2.30 15.14 4.40
CA PRO A 79 0.92 15.48 4.15
C PRO A 79 0.41 14.79 2.87
N PRO A 80 -0.87 14.41 2.80
CA PRO A 80 -1.42 13.65 1.69
C PRO A 80 -1.11 14.29 0.32
N ASN A 81 -0.77 13.44 -0.68
CA ASN A 81 -0.39 13.86 -2.04
C ASN A 81 -1.33 14.94 -2.61
N GLY A 82 -0.76 16.11 -2.93
CA GLY A 82 -1.48 17.26 -3.48
C GLY A 82 -1.27 18.60 -2.75
N ARG A 83 -0.30 18.73 -1.83
CA ARG A 83 0.05 20.02 -1.18
C ARG A 83 1.19 20.78 -1.87
N ASN A 84 2.13 20.09 -2.51
CA ASN A 84 3.22 20.73 -3.26
C ASN A 84 3.28 20.13 -4.68
N SER A 85 2.90 20.95 -5.68
CA SER A 85 2.83 20.52 -7.07
C SER A 85 4.18 20.09 -7.63
N ASP A 86 5.27 20.62 -7.10
CA ASP A 86 6.58 20.50 -7.72
C ASP A 86 7.27 19.20 -7.28
N ILE A 87 7.07 18.77 -6.03
CA ILE A 87 7.47 17.44 -5.56
C ILE A 87 6.69 16.33 -6.30
N ASP A 88 5.39 16.54 -6.52
CA ASP A 88 4.54 15.59 -7.24
C ASP A 88 4.92 15.52 -8.73
N LYS A 89 5.28 16.66 -9.36
CA LYS A 89 5.85 16.72 -10.71
C LYS A 89 7.18 15.98 -10.75
N PHE A 90 8.10 16.25 -9.82
CA PHE A 90 9.41 15.62 -9.81
C PHE A 90 9.33 14.10 -9.66
N ASN A 91 8.59 13.58 -8.67
CA ASN A 91 8.41 12.14 -8.51
C ASN A 91 7.82 11.46 -9.76
N LYS A 92 7.00 12.19 -10.51
CA LYS A 92 6.38 11.72 -11.76
C LYS A 92 7.36 11.76 -12.93
N VAL A 93 8.13 12.84 -13.09
CA VAL A 93 9.18 12.97 -14.11
C VAL A 93 10.29 11.97 -13.87
N ALA A 94 10.76 11.81 -12.63
CA ALA A 94 11.77 10.82 -12.25
C ALA A 94 11.32 9.38 -12.54
N LYS A 95 10.04 9.05 -12.27
CA LYS A 95 9.48 7.75 -12.67
C LYS A 95 9.39 7.58 -14.18
N LEU A 96 9.02 8.63 -14.92
CA LEU A 96 8.92 8.58 -16.38
C LEU A 96 10.30 8.43 -17.03
N HIS A 97 11.30 9.16 -16.54
CA HIS A 97 12.69 9.02 -16.95
C HIS A 97 13.25 7.64 -16.61
N LEU A 98 12.94 7.11 -15.43
CA LEU A 98 13.28 5.73 -15.07
C LEU A 98 12.64 4.74 -16.03
N ASP A 99 11.34 4.88 -16.32
CA ASP A 99 10.62 3.98 -17.24
C ASP A 99 11.19 4.05 -18.66
N ASN A 100 11.61 5.23 -19.12
CA ASN A 100 12.23 5.42 -20.44
C ASN A 100 13.67 4.87 -20.46
N PHE A 101 14.47 5.16 -19.44
CA PHE A 101 15.81 4.60 -19.27
C PHE A 101 15.75 3.07 -19.25
N LEU A 102 14.78 2.49 -18.55
CA LEU A 102 14.56 1.05 -18.54
C LEU A 102 14.17 0.54 -19.92
N LYS A 103 13.31 1.23 -20.68
CA LYS A 103 12.97 0.82 -22.06
C LYS A 103 14.15 0.91 -23.03
N GLU A 104 15.01 1.91 -22.87
CA GLU A 104 16.14 2.18 -23.75
C GLU A 104 17.35 1.29 -23.43
N ASN A 105 17.55 0.94 -22.16
CA ASN A 105 18.73 0.19 -21.69
C ASN A 105 18.44 -1.27 -21.34
N LEU A 106 17.17 -1.67 -21.19
CA LEU A 106 16.80 -3.08 -21.24
C LEU A 106 16.67 -3.46 -22.71
N ASN A 107 17.72 -4.05 -23.27
CA ASN A 107 17.61 -4.84 -24.49
C ASN A 107 16.33 -5.67 -24.39
N SER A 108 15.46 -5.55 -25.39
CA SER A 108 14.13 -6.17 -25.47
C SER A 108 14.22 -7.70 -25.43
N ARG A 109 14.52 -8.27 -24.26
CA ARG A 109 14.66 -9.71 -24.01
C ARG A 109 15.00 -10.06 -22.55
N THR A 110 14.73 -9.20 -21.57
CA THR A 110 14.63 -9.72 -20.20
C THR A 110 13.34 -10.52 -20.12
N ALA A 111 13.45 -11.83 -20.33
CA ALA A 111 12.38 -12.78 -20.11
C ALA A 111 11.80 -12.53 -18.72
N ASP A 112 10.48 -12.47 -18.61
CA ASP A 112 9.81 -12.55 -17.31
C ASP A 112 10.36 -13.80 -16.60
N ASN A 113 10.66 -13.68 -15.30
CA ASN A 113 11.12 -14.83 -14.51
C ASN A 113 10.06 -15.96 -14.49
N LEU A 114 8.84 -15.65 -14.94
CA LEU A 114 7.76 -16.59 -15.14
C LEU A 114 7.52 -16.83 -16.64
N THR A 115 7.52 -18.10 -17.02
CA THR A 115 7.00 -18.54 -18.30
C THR A 115 5.51 -18.20 -18.43
N SER A 116 5.02 -18.16 -19.67
CA SER A 116 3.58 -17.98 -19.94
C SER A 116 2.72 -19.08 -19.28
N GLN A 117 3.28 -20.29 -19.12
CA GLN A 117 2.62 -21.40 -18.44
C GLN A 117 2.52 -21.16 -16.93
N GLU A 118 3.61 -20.75 -16.28
CA GLU A 118 3.63 -20.44 -14.84
C GLU A 118 2.74 -19.25 -14.51
N ALA A 119 2.77 -18.19 -15.32
CA ALA A 119 1.89 -17.04 -15.17
C ALA A 119 0.41 -17.41 -15.35
N ARG A 120 0.10 -18.42 -16.17
CA ARG A 120 -1.26 -18.99 -16.29
C ARG A 120 -1.60 -19.83 -15.06
N ALA A 121 -0.69 -20.69 -14.59
CA ALA A 121 -0.88 -21.53 -13.41
C ALA A 121 -1.16 -20.70 -12.16
N ILE A 122 -0.40 -19.62 -11.92
CA ILE A 122 -0.64 -18.69 -10.80
C ILE A 122 -2.03 -18.07 -10.87
N ARG A 123 -2.47 -17.66 -12.07
CA ARG A 123 -3.83 -17.12 -12.27
C ARG A 123 -4.90 -18.17 -11.99
N THR A 124 -4.72 -19.38 -12.49
CA THR A 124 -5.64 -20.50 -12.26
C THR A 124 -5.76 -20.83 -10.78
N LEU A 125 -4.63 -21.00 -10.07
CA LEU A 125 -4.59 -21.27 -8.64
C LEU A 125 -5.29 -20.18 -7.82
N ARG A 126 -5.03 -18.91 -8.16
CA ARG A 126 -5.66 -17.78 -7.48
C ARG A 126 -7.16 -17.67 -7.74
N SER A 127 -7.62 -18.14 -8.89
CA SER A 127 -9.05 -18.17 -9.24
C SER A 127 -9.79 -19.40 -8.70
N ASN A 128 -9.07 -20.42 -8.23
CA ASN A 128 -9.67 -21.64 -7.74
C ASN A 128 -10.31 -21.41 -6.36
N LYS A 129 -11.64 -21.51 -6.31
CA LYS A 129 -12.44 -21.27 -5.09
C LYS A 129 -12.43 -22.45 -4.11
N ASN A 130 -11.99 -23.63 -4.55
CA ASN A 130 -11.95 -24.83 -3.72
C ASN A 130 -10.69 -24.89 -2.84
N ILE A 131 -9.72 -23.99 -3.07
CA ILE A 131 -8.51 -23.90 -2.29
C ILE A 131 -8.34 -22.51 -1.66
N ILE A 132 -7.85 -22.48 -0.43
CA ILE A 132 -7.42 -21.29 0.28
C ILE A 132 -5.90 -21.35 0.36
N ILE A 133 -5.25 -20.30 -0.14
CA ILE A 133 -3.80 -20.13 -0.08
C ILE A 133 -3.50 -18.99 0.89
N LYS A 134 -2.93 -19.32 2.06
CA LYS A 134 -2.61 -18.36 3.13
C LYS A 134 -1.15 -18.46 3.53
N ARG A 135 -0.67 -17.41 4.19
CA ARG A 135 0.64 -17.47 4.86
C ARG A 135 0.49 -18.36 6.08
N ALA A 136 1.45 -19.24 6.31
CA ALA A 136 1.56 -19.91 7.59
C ALA A 136 1.88 -18.87 8.67
N ASP A 137 1.37 -19.09 9.87
CA ASP A 137 1.63 -18.23 11.03
C ASP A 137 3.13 -18.22 11.39
N LYS A 138 3.80 -19.37 11.24
CA LYS A 138 5.23 -19.57 11.53
C LYS A 138 6.01 -20.09 10.32
N GLY A 139 7.33 -19.88 10.33
CA GLY A 139 8.26 -20.45 9.33
C GLY A 139 8.19 -19.83 7.93
N GLY A 140 7.42 -18.75 7.72
CA GLY A 140 7.39 -18.05 6.44
C GLY A 140 6.77 -18.83 5.26
N ALA A 141 6.24 -20.03 5.51
CA ALA A 141 5.67 -20.91 4.51
C ALA A 141 4.31 -20.42 3.95
N ILE A 142 3.83 -21.14 2.93
CA ILE A 142 2.50 -20.98 2.35
C ILE A 142 1.73 -22.26 2.65
N THR A 143 0.51 -22.12 3.16
CA THR A 143 -0.39 -23.24 3.42
C THR A 143 -1.48 -23.24 2.35
N ILE A 144 -1.73 -24.41 1.76
CA ILE A 144 -2.81 -24.65 0.81
C ILE A 144 -3.82 -25.56 1.50
N LEU A 145 -5.05 -25.10 1.64
CA LEU A 145 -6.11 -25.81 2.34
C LEU A 145 -7.34 -25.90 1.45
N ASN A 146 -8.13 -26.96 1.60
CA ASN A 146 -9.47 -26.98 1.01
C ASN A 146 -10.33 -25.88 1.67
N THR A 147 -11.02 -25.09 0.86
CA THR A 147 -11.85 -23.98 1.35
C THR A 147 -12.93 -24.44 2.33
N LYS A 148 -13.58 -25.57 2.07
CA LYS A 148 -14.65 -26.10 2.93
C LYS A 148 -14.11 -26.57 4.26
N ASP A 149 -13.00 -27.32 4.24
CA ASP A 149 -12.37 -27.82 5.46
C ASP A 149 -11.83 -26.67 6.32
N TYR A 150 -11.22 -25.65 5.69
CA TYR A 150 -10.75 -24.45 6.40
C TYR A 150 -11.88 -23.69 7.11
N VAL A 151 -13.01 -23.47 6.42
CA VAL A 151 -14.16 -22.76 7.02
C VAL A 151 -14.76 -23.61 8.14
N ARG A 152 -14.97 -24.91 7.90
CA ARG A 152 -15.48 -25.83 8.93
C ARG A 152 -14.58 -25.86 10.17
N GLU A 153 -13.27 -25.97 9.99
CA GLU A 153 -12.32 -25.99 11.11
C GLU A 153 -12.33 -24.66 11.87
N ALA A 154 -12.39 -23.52 11.16
CA ALA A 154 -12.52 -22.21 11.80
C ALA A 154 -13.82 -22.11 12.61
N GLU A 155 -14.94 -22.62 12.07
CA GLU A 155 -16.22 -22.66 12.77
C GLU A 155 -16.17 -23.58 14.00
N ILE A 156 -15.56 -24.78 13.89
CA ILE A 156 -15.36 -25.71 15.00
C ILE A 156 -14.56 -25.04 16.13
N GLN A 157 -13.43 -24.41 15.79
CA GLN A 157 -12.58 -23.76 16.77
C GLN A 157 -13.32 -22.60 17.45
N LEU A 158 -13.96 -21.73 16.67
CA LEU A 158 -14.71 -20.58 17.22
C LEU A 158 -15.96 -20.99 18.02
N SER A 159 -16.51 -22.17 17.76
CA SER A 159 -17.68 -22.71 18.47
C SER A 159 -17.30 -23.54 19.71
N SER A 160 -16.01 -23.77 19.96
CA SER A 160 -15.57 -24.55 21.10
C SER A 160 -15.74 -23.76 22.40
N ALA A 161 -16.72 -24.17 23.20
CA ALA A 161 -16.98 -23.62 24.53
C ALA A 161 -15.87 -23.94 25.56
N GLU A 162 -14.96 -24.87 25.24
CA GLU A 162 -13.79 -25.20 26.06
C GLU A 162 -12.73 -24.09 25.99
N PHE A 163 -12.54 -23.49 24.81
CA PHE A 163 -11.49 -22.48 24.58
C PHE A 163 -12.03 -21.06 24.41
N TYR A 164 -13.30 -20.91 24.02
CA TYR A 164 -13.93 -19.62 23.75
C TYR A 164 -15.26 -19.50 24.48
N GLN A 165 -15.42 -18.44 25.26
CA GLN A 165 -16.69 -18.08 25.88
C GLN A 165 -17.30 -16.88 25.13
N PRO A 166 -18.58 -16.95 24.71
CA PRO A 166 -19.30 -15.79 24.20
C PRO A 166 -19.34 -14.70 25.27
N LEU A 167 -18.94 -13.49 24.92
CA LEU A 167 -18.97 -12.34 25.83
C LEU A 167 -20.10 -11.40 25.39
N ASP A 168 -21.09 -11.22 26.27
CA ASP A 168 -22.21 -10.30 26.07
C ASP A 168 -21.77 -8.82 26.20
N GLU A 169 -20.62 -8.58 26.86
CA GLU A 169 -20.02 -7.26 27.04
C GLU A 169 -18.48 -7.30 26.95
N ILE A 170 -17.89 -6.19 26.50
CA ILE A 170 -16.44 -6.04 26.29
C ILE A 170 -15.72 -5.94 27.66
N ARG A 171 -15.34 -7.08 28.24
CA ARG A 171 -14.63 -7.19 29.55
C ARG A 171 -13.10 -7.05 29.47
N THR A 172 -12.59 -6.36 28.46
CA THR A 172 -11.14 -6.25 28.16
C THR A 172 -10.30 -5.64 29.30
N LYS A 173 -10.91 -4.95 30.26
CA LYS A 173 -10.21 -4.33 31.40
C LYS A 173 -9.83 -5.34 32.50
N GLN A 174 -10.71 -6.29 32.84
CA GLN A 174 -10.46 -7.30 33.89
C GLN A 174 -9.39 -8.33 33.48
N PHE A 175 -9.49 -8.88 32.26
CA PHE A 175 -8.50 -9.85 31.73
C PHE A 175 -7.07 -9.27 31.65
N LYS A 176 -6.96 -7.96 31.56
CA LYS A 176 -5.69 -7.25 31.44
C LYS A 176 -4.93 -7.18 32.76
N GLU A 177 -5.62 -7.09 33.89
CA GLU A 177 -4.99 -7.11 35.22
C GLU A 177 -4.56 -8.53 35.60
N GLU A 178 -5.40 -9.54 35.31
CA GLU A 178 -5.08 -10.95 35.54
C GLU A 178 -3.87 -11.43 34.73
N LEU A 179 -3.78 -11.05 33.44
CA LEU A 179 -2.65 -11.42 32.58
C LEU A 179 -1.35 -10.70 32.94
N LYS A 180 -1.43 -9.49 33.51
CA LYS A 180 -0.26 -8.75 33.98
C LYS A 180 0.33 -9.43 35.22
N ASN A 181 -0.52 -9.87 36.15
CA ASN A 181 -0.12 -10.61 37.35
C ASN A 181 0.46 -12.00 37.01
N LEU A 182 0.04 -12.64 35.91
CA LEU A 182 0.58 -13.92 35.44
C LEU A 182 1.93 -13.80 34.72
N GLY A 183 2.18 -12.66 34.06
CA GLY A 183 3.41 -12.41 33.30
C GLY A 183 4.62 -12.10 34.16
N GLU A 184 4.41 -11.60 35.38
CA GLU A 184 5.47 -11.25 36.33
C GLU A 184 6.03 -12.47 37.09
N SER A 185 5.43 -13.66 36.95
CA SER A 185 5.88 -14.91 37.61
C SER A 185 6.64 -15.90 36.70
N LEU A 186 6.84 -15.57 35.42
CA LEU A 186 7.44 -16.48 34.44
C LEU A 186 8.93 -16.20 34.24
N ASP A 187 9.76 -17.04 34.85
CA ASP A 187 11.20 -17.10 34.58
C ASP A 187 11.43 -17.77 33.21
N THR A 188 12.05 -17.04 32.26
CA THR A 188 12.27 -17.55 30.90
C THR A 188 13.67 -18.14 30.78
N LYS A 189 13.78 -19.44 31.05
CA LYS A 189 14.95 -20.26 30.67
C LYS A 189 14.65 -21.13 29.45
N GLU A 190 15.72 -21.35 28.70
CA GLU A 190 15.90 -22.19 27.51
C GLU A 190 15.57 -21.58 26.14
N PHE A 191 16.64 -21.45 25.35
CA PHE A 191 16.61 -21.44 23.89
C PHE A 191 16.13 -22.82 23.41
N ARG A 192 14.92 -22.89 22.85
CA ARG A 192 14.47 -24.04 22.07
C ARG A 192 14.43 -23.63 20.60
N GLU A 193 15.24 -24.29 19.77
CA GLU A 193 15.05 -24.27 18.32
C GLU A 193 13.62 -24.72 18.04
N GLN A 194 12.84 -23.86 17.37
CA GLN A 194 11.51 -24.27 16.97
C GLN A 194 11.66 -25.28 15.83
N PRO A 195 11.04 -26.48 15.91
CA PRO A 195 11.05 -27.48 14.82
C PRO A 195 10.44 -26.98 13.50
N THR A 196 9.96 -25.74 13.46
CA THR A 196 9.31 -25.06 12.34
C THR A 196 10.19 -24.00 11.69
N ASP A 197 11.43 -23.79 12.16
CA ASP A 197 12.39 -22.95 11.46
C ASP A 197 13.09 -23.75 10.35
N ASN A 198 12.71 -23.48 9.11
CA ASN A 198 13.26 -24.16 7.94
C ASN A 198 14.66 -23.66 7.56
N HIS A 199 15.26 -22.72 8.31
CA HIS A 199 16.60 -22.17 8.07
C HIS A 199 16.84 -21.74 6.60
N GLN A 200 15.78 -21.26 5.94
CA GLN A 200 15.82 -20.88 4.54
C GLN A 200 16.51 -19.51 4.39
N TYR A 201 17.83 -19.51 4.37
CA TYR A 201 18.60 -18.34 3.98
C TYR A 201 18.52 -18.10 2.49
N LEU A 202 18.70 -16.84 2.12
CA LEU A 202 18.61 -16.41 0.74
C LEU A 202 19.81 -16.94 -0.05
N ASN A 203 19.60 -17.78 -1.07
CA ASN A 203 20.68 -18.26 -1.95
C ASN A 203 21.50 -17.09 -2.54
N PHE A 204 22.83 -17.24 -2.55
CA PHE A 204 23.76 -16.19 -2.95
C PHE A 204 23.61 -15.75 -4.41
N HIS A 205 23.16 -16.62 -5.31
CA HIS A 205 22.94 -16.30 -6.73
C HIS A 205 21.56 -15.71 -7.03
N SER A 206 20.68 -15.61 -6.04
CA SER A 206 19.34 -15.03 -6.21
C SER A 206 19.35 -13.56 -6.65
N CYS A 207 18.28 -13.11 -7.30
CA CYS A 207 18.14 -11.73 -7.80
C CYS A 207 17.79 -10.74 -6.67
N HIS A 208 18.73 -10.52 -5.76
CA HIS A 208 18.62 -9.59 -4.64
C HIS A 208 19.84 -8.67 -4.57
N PRO A 209 19.71 -7.46 -3.97
CA PRO A 209 20.83 -6.56 -3.80
C PRO A 209 22.00 -7.22 -3.05
N PHE A 210 23.22 -7.06 -3.55
CA PHE A 210 24.41 -7.52 -2.84
C PHE A 210 24.52 -6.98 -1.39
N PRO A 211 24.20 -5.70 -1.10
CA PRO A 211 24.21 -5.20 0.28
C PRO A 211 23.26 -5.97 1.22
N LEU A 212 22.13 -6.48 0.71
CA LEU A 212 21.21 -7.29 1.51
C LEU A 212 21.82 -8.64 1.86
N LYS A 213 22.40 -9.35 0.87
CA LYS A 213 23.09 -10.63 1.08
C LYS A 213 24.22 -10.49 2.10
N LYS A 214 25.02 -9.43 1.98
CA LYS A 214 26.07 -9.07 2.95
C LYS A 214 25.48 -8.80 4.34
N SER A 215 24.38 -8.05 4.41
CA SER A 215 23.72 -7.72 5.67
C SER A 215 23.21 -8.95 6.40
N ILE A 216 22.70 -9.97 5.71
CA ILE A 216 22.19 -11.21 6.35
C ILE A 216 23.26 -11.81 7.26
N ILE A 217 24.49 -11.96 6.76
CA ILE A 217 25.62 -12.53 7.51
C ILE A 217 25.86 -11.73 8.79
N PHE A 218 26.02 -10.41 8.65
CA PHE A 218 26.37 -9.53 9.75
C PHE A 218 25.23 -9.38 10.78
N SER A 219 24.00 -9.13 10.32
CA SER A 219 22.86 -8.90 11.21
C SER A 219 22.44 -10.15 11.97
N GLN A 220 22.51 -11.33 11.34
CA GLN A 220 22.20 -12.58 12.05
C GLN A 220 23.32 -12.94 13.03
N GLY A 221 24.58 -12.74 12.64
CA GLY A 221 25.71 -12.91 13.58
C GLY A 221 25.58 -12.03 14.82
N LEU A 222 25.18 -10.76 14.66
CA LEU A 222 24.88 -9.88 15.80
C LEU A 222 23.72 -10.37 16.66
N ARG A 223 22.70 -10.97 16.04
CA ARG A 223 21.55 -11.53 16.76
C ARG A 223 21.95 -12.76 17.58
N ILE A 224 22.74 -13.68 17.01
CA ILE A 224 23.28 -14.83 17.72
C ILE A 224 24.11 -14.35 18.92
N LYS A 225 25.01 -13.37 18.71
CA LYS A 225 25.82 -12.77 19.78
C LYS A 225 25.02 -12.08 20.89
N ARG A 226 23.84 -11.55 20.55
CA ARG A 226 22.93 -10.92 21.53
C ARG A 226 22.17 -11.95 22.36
N ILE A 227 21.76 -13.06 21.75
CA ILE A 227 20.92 -14.08 22.37
C ILE A 227 21.76 -15.02 23.24
N CYS A 228 22.90 -15.49 22.74
CA CYS A 228 23.78 -16.41 23.47
C CYS A 228 24.38 -15.72 24.69
N SER A 229 24.32 -16.38 25.85
CA SER A 229 24.82 -15.85 27.11
C SER A 229 26.25 -16.30 27.40
N SER A 230 26.65 -17.48 26.93
CA SER A 230 28.01 -18.02 27.01
C SER A 230 28.76 -17.86 25.69
N VAL A 231 30.09 -17.97 25.74
CA VAL A 231 30.94 -17.91 24.53
C VAL A 231 30.83 -19.20 23.74
N GLU A 232 30.72 -20.32 24.44
CA GLU A 232 30.59 -21.67 23.90
C GLU A 232 29.29 -21.81 23.09
N ASP A 233 28.15 -21.32 23.62
CA ASP A 233 26.87 -21.33 22.90
C ASP A 233 26.92 -20.43 21.67
N PHE A 234 27.61 -19.29 21.77
CA PHE A 234 27.79 -18.36 20.66
C PHE A 234 28.59 -19.02 19.53
N GLU A 235 29.72 -19.66 19.83
CA GLU A 235 30.55 -20.34 18.85
C GLU A 235 29.82 -21.50 18.18
N HIS A 236 29.09 -22.31 18.97
CA HIS A 236 28.31 -23.42 18.46
C HIS A 236 27.21 -22.96 17.48
N GLN A 237 26.40 -21.97 17.89
CA GLN A 237 25.33 -21.44 17.05
C GLN A 237 25.85 -20.68 15.82
N LEU A 238 27.00 -20.01 15.95
CA LEU A 238 27.67 -19.37 14.83
C LEU A 238 28.16 -20.40 13.81
N ALA A 239 28.69 -21.55 14.25
CA ALA A 239 29.11 -22.63 13.36
C ALA A 239 27.94 -23.21 12.56
N ILE A 240 26.80 -23.46 13.21
CA ILE A 240 25.56 -23.91 12.53
C ILE A 240 25.12 -22.89 11.49
N PHE A 241 25.09 -21.60 11.87
CA PHE A 241 24.72 -20.52 10.95
C PHE A 241 25.66 -20.42 9.74
N ILE A 242 26.97 -20.56 9.93
CA ILE A 242 27.95 -20.62 8.83
C ILE A 242 27.64 -21.80 7.91
N GLY A 243 27.35 -22.98 8.46
CA GLY A 243 26.97 -24.16 7.68
C GLY A 243 25.78 -23.88 6.76
N HIS A 244 24.74 -23.22 7.26
CA HIS A 244 23.58 -22.84 6.45
C HIS A 244 23.90 -21.80 5.36
N LEU A 245 24.80 -20.84 5.62
CA LEU A 245 25.26 -19.89 4.60
C LEU A 245 26.05 -20.59 3.49
N LEU A 246 26.91 -21.55 3.84
CA LEU A 246 27.65 -22.35 2.86
C LEU A 246 26.72 -23.19 2.00
N PHE A 247 25.70 -23.81 2.60
CA PHE A 247 24.65 -24.53 1.87
C PHE A 247 23.84 -23.60 0.94
N SER A 248 23.83 -22.30 1.23
CA SER A 248 23.18 -21.27 0.41
C SER A 248 24.13 -20.59 -0.60
N ASP A 249 25.27 -21.22 -0.92
CA ASP A 249 26.30 -20.79 -1.86
C ASP A 249 27.02 -19.47 -1.51
N TYR A 250 27.06 -19.06 -0.23
CA TYR A 250 27.79 -17.84 0.14
C TYR A 250 29.31 -18.05 0.05
N PRO A 251 30.05 -17.13 -0.57
CA PRO A 251 31.51 -17.22 -0.65
C PRO A 251 32.17 -17.18 0.74
N ILE A 252 33.05 -18.13 1.04
CA ILE A 252 33.78 -18.23 2.31
C ILE A 252 34.50 -16.93 2.67
N LYS A 253 35.14 -16.28 1.68
CA LYS A 253 35.82 -14.99 1.86
C LYS A 253 34.87 -13.89 2.35
N LEU A 254 33.62 -13.88 1.85
CA LEU A 254 32.62 -12.92 2.28
C LEU A 254 32.16 -13.22 3.71
N ILE A 255 31.85 -14.49 4.01
CA ILE A 255 31.42 -14.95 5.34
C ILE A 255 32.46 -14.55 6.40
N THR A 256 33.72 -14.96 6.20
CA THR A 256 34.83 -14.65 7.11
C THR A 256 35.05 -13.15 7.29
N SER A 257 34.98 -12.37 6.21
CA SER A 257 35.13 -10.91 6.28
C SER A 257 34.03 -10.22 7.08
N GLU A 258 32.79 -10.73 7.06
CA GLU A 258 31.68 -10.14 7.83
C GLU A 258 31.66 -10.63 9.27
N ILE A 259 31.98 -11.92 9.51
CA ILE A 259 32.04 -12.50 10.85
C ILE A 259 33.17 -11.89 11.66
N SER A 260 34.33 -11.61 11.06
CA SER A 260 35.45 -10.97 11.77
C SER A 260 35.05 -9.61 12.36
N LYS A 261 34.08 -8.90 11.77
CA LYS A 261 33.58 -7.62 12.30
C LYS A 261 32.77 -7.78 13.57
N LEU A 262 32.21 -8.96 13.85
CA LEU A 262 31.44 -9.22 15.07
C LEU A 262 32.31 -9.14 16.33
N SER A 263 33.63 -9.33 16.20
CA SER A 263 34.59 -9.16 17.30
C SER A 263 34.52 -7.76 17.94
N LYS A 264 34.19 -6.74 17.14
CA LYS A 264 34.12 -5.33 17.57
C LYS A 264 32.96 -5.00 18.51
N TYR A 265 32.00 -5.92 18.65
CA TYR A 265 30.78 -5.69 19.42
C TYR A 265 30.75 -6.64 20.60
N THR A 266 30.56 -6.14 21.81
CA THR A 266 30.34 -6.98 22.99
C THR A 266 28.84 -7.23 23.17
N ARG A 267 28.47 -8.32 23.88
CA ARG A 267 27.06 -8.61 24.18
C ARG A 267 26.38 -7.48 24.97
N PRO A 268 26.99 -6.90 26.03
CA PRO A 268 26.43 -5.74 26.71
C PRO A 268 26.09 -4.59 25.76
N ASP A 269 27.01 -4.22 24.86
CA ASP A 269 26.80 -3.15 23.89
C ASP A 269 25.63 -3.41 22.92
N LEU A 270 25.29 -4.69 22.69
CA LEU A 270 24.21 -5.11 21.81
C LEU A 270 22.85 -5.20 22.50
N LEU A 271 22.84 -5.30 23.83
CA LEU A 271 21.62 -5.29 24.65
C LEU A 271 21.15 -3.85 24.92
N HIS A 272 22.07 -2.89 24.92
CA HIS A 272 21.72 -1.47 25.02
C HIS A 272 21.07 -0.97 23.72
N TYR A 273 19.86 -0.42 23.86
CA TYR A 273 19.18 0.26 22.76
C TYR A 273 19.97 1.51 22.35
N LYS A 274 20.24 1.65 21.05
CA LYS A 274 20.88 2.84 20.48
C LYS A 274 19.82 3.72 19.84
N THR A 275 19.72 4.98 20.26
CA THR A 275 18.90 5.99 19.60
C THR A 275 19.38 6.18 18.17
N LYS A 276 18.47 6.02 17.20
CA LYS A 276 18.80 6.28 15.80
C LYS A 276 18.96 7.80 15.61
N PRO A 277 20.00 8.27 14.89
CA PRO A 277 20.09 9.68 14.53
C PRO A 277 18.92 10.02 13.60
N ASP A 278 18.35 11.21 13.80
CA ASP A 278 17.31 11.71 12.91
C ASP A 278 17.88 11.89 11.49
N ASN A 279 17.09 11.56 10.48
CA ASN A 279 17.52 11.57 9.08
C ASN A 279 16.49 12.28 8.22
N ASP A 280 16.74 13.56 7.95
CA ASP A 280 15.88 14.42 7.12
C ASP A 280 15.83 14.04 5.64
N ARG A 281 16.52 12.96 5.22
CA ARG A 281 16.56 12.56 3.81
C ARG A 281 15.25 11.88 3.41
N ILE A 282 14.59 12.44 2.40
CA ILE A 282 13.36 11.89 1.83
C ILE A 282 13.65 10.52 1.17
N PRO A 283 12.95 9.43 1.55
CA PRO A 283 13.13 8.13 0.92
C PRO A 283 12.42 8.06 -0.45
N MET A 284 13.18 7.77 -1.50
CA MET A 284 12.68 7.41 -2.82
C MET A 284 12.73 5.91 -3.01
N VAL A 285 11.57 5.26 -2.98
CA VAL A 285 11.45 3.80 -3.02
C VAL A 285 11.09 3.31 -4.41
N PHE A 286 11.97 2.52 -5.02
CA PHE A 286 11.75 1.86 -6.31
C PHE A 286 11.77 0.34 -6.14
N ASP A 287 11.12 -0.38 -7.05
CA ASP A 287 11.27 -1.84 -7.11
C ASP A 287 12.71 -2.20 -7.51
N TYR A 288 13.30 -3.17 -6.82
CA TYR A 288 14.66 -3.61 -7.15
C TYR A 288 14.72 -4.29 -8.51
N HIS A 289 15.70 -3.89 -9.33
CA HIS A 289 16.06 -4.56 -10.58
C HIS A 289 17.57 -4.40 -10.79
N PRO A 290 18.32 -5.42 -11.28
CA PRO A 290 19.76 -5.29 -11.52
C PRO A 290 20.12 -4.10 -12.43
N ALA A 291 19.32 -3.85 -13.48
CA ALA A 291 19.51 -2.69 -14.36
C ALA A 291 19.29 -1.31 -13.68
N THR A 292 18.66 -1.25 -12.49
CA THR A 292 18.48 0.01 -11.75
C THR A 292 19.62 0.32 -10.80
N GLU A 293 20.72 -0.45 -10.80
CA GLU A 293 21.89 -0.13 -9.98
C GLU A 293 22.50 1.24 -10.31
N ASN A 294 22.58 1.58 -11.60
CA ASN A 294 23.09 2.87 -12.08
C ASN A 294 22.09 4.02 -11.89
N LEU A 295 20.82 3.74 -11.57
CA LEU A 295 19.79 4.76 -11.36
C LEU A 295 20.20 5.74 -10.25
N THR A 296 20.90 5.27 -9.23
CA THR A 296 21.40 6.14 -8.15
C THR A 296 22.34 7.23 -8.67
N LYS A 297 23.11 6.95 -9.74
CA LYS A 297 23.99 7.94 -10.37
C LYS A 297 23.18 8.95 -11.21
N VAL A 298 22.21 8.46 -11.98
CA VAL A 298 21.32 9.29 -12.80
C VAL A 298 20.51 10.24 -11.92
N LEU A 299 19.89 9.73 -10.86
CA LEU A 299 19.11 10.55 -9.91
C LEU A 299 19.96 11.65 -9.27
N ARG A 300 21.24 11.39 -8.96
CA ARG A 300 22.16 12.42 -8.43
C ARG A 300 22.40 13.56 -9.43
N ASN A 301 22.46 13.27 -10.72
CA ASN A 301 22.63 14.29 -11.75
C ASN A 301 21.35 15.11 -11.92
N ASP A 302 20.19 14.45 -11.99
CA ASP A 302 18.88 15.13 -12.09
C ASP A 302 18.56 15.96 -10.85
N LEU A 303 19.05 15.55 -9.67
CA LEU A 303 18.92 16.31 -8.42
C LEU A 303 19.64 17.65 -8.42
N ARG A 304 20.73 17.80 -9.19
CA ARG A 304 21.40 19.10 -9.31
C ARG A 304 20.49 20.11 -10.00
N ILE A 305 19.84 19.69 -11.09
CA ILE A 305 18.89 20.53 -11.85
C ILE A 305 17.71 20.97 -10.96
N LEU A 306 17.23 20.10 -10.08
CA LEU A 306 16.10 20.42 -9.19
C LEU A 306 16.49 21.29 -8.00
N SER A 307 17.77 21.29 -7.63
CA SER A 307 18.29 22.17 -6.59
C SER A 307 18.49 23.62 -7.09
N GLU A 308 18.48 23.83 -8.41
CA GLU A 308 18.48 25.15 -9.05
C GLU A 308 17.09 25.82 -8.99
N GLU A 309 16.02 25.05 -8.83
CA GLU A 309 14.65 25.54 -8.65
C GLU A 309 14.41 26.03 -7.21
N GLU A 310 14.10 27.32 -7.08
CA GLU A 310 14.00 28.03 -5.79
C GLU A 310 12.89 27.48 -4.89
N SER A 311 11.82 26.94 -5.47
CA SER A 311 10.71 26.31 -4.74
C SER A 311 11.01 24.89 -4.23
N LEU A 312 11.99 24.19 -4.83
CA LEU A 312 12.34 22.80 -4.54
C LEU A 312 13.60 22.65 -3.70
N ARG A 313 14.47 23.66 -3.71
CA ARG A 313 15.70 23.75 -2.93
C ARG A 313 15.51 23.53 -1.41
N PRO A 314 14.44 24.03 -0.74
CA PRO A 314 14.21 23.76 0.68
C PRO A 314 13.86 22.30 0.97
N ILE A 315 13.24 21.60 0.01
CA ILE A 315 12.73 20.23 0.16
C ILE A 315 13.84 19.20 -0.10
N PHE A 316 14.72 19.46 -1.06
CA PHE A 316 15.82 18.57 -1.45
C PHE A 316 17.17 19.12 -1.01
N SER A 317 17.27 19.59 0.25
CA SER A 317 18.53 20.07 0.83
C SER A 317 19.63 19.00 0.88
N LYS A 318 19.23 17.72 0.98
CA LYS A 318 20.08 16.54 0.89
C LYS A 318 19.54 15.61 -0.21
N PRO A 319 20.40 14.86 -0.92
CA PRO A 319 19.94 13.91 -1.92
C PRO A 319 19.02 12.84 -1.27
N PRO A 320 17.86 12.53 -1.88
CA PRO A 320 16.96 11.48 -1.43
C PRO A 320 17.65 10.16 -1.11
N LEU A 321 17.10 9.44 -0.15
CA LEU A 321 17.55 8.09 0.19
C LEU A 321 16.98 7.12 -0.83
N HIS A 322 17.85 6.46 -1.59
CA HIS A 322 17.42 5.46 -2.56
C HIS A 322 17.01 4.17 -1.84
N GLY A 323 15.72 3.98 -1.67
CA GLY A 323 15.11 2.78 -1.11
C GLY A 323 14.79 1.77 -2.20
N ARG A 324 14.98 0.49 -1.89
CA ARG A 324 14.66 -0.63 -2.79
C ARG A 324 13.58 -1.49 -2.15
N ARG A 325 12.44 -1.62 -2.84
CA ARG A 325 11.35 -2.51 -2.45
C ARG A 325 11.51 -3.86 -3.13
N GLN A 326 11.16 -4.92 -2.40
CA GLN A 326 11.06 -6.25 -2.97
C GLN A 326 9.95 -6.28 -4.04
N THR A 327 10.25 -6.83 -5.21
CA THR A 327 9.27 -7.07 -6.26
C THR A 327 8.23 -8.11 -5.80
N PRO A 328 7.03 -8.15 -6.42
CA PRO A 328 6.05 -9.18 -6.12
C PRO A 328 6.65 -10.58 -6.33
N ASN A 329 6.81 -11.33 -5.24
CA ASN A 329 7.25 -12.73 -5.27
C ASN A 329 6.03 -13.67 -5.35
N LEU A 330 6.26 -14.95 -5.67
CA LEU A 330 5.20 -15.97 -5.77
C LEU A 330 4.28 -15.98 -4.55
N LYS A 331 4.85 -15.89 -3.34
CA LYS A 331 4.09 -15.80 -2.09
C LYS A 331 3.10 -14.64 -2.10
N SER A 332 3.54 -13.44 -2.47
CA SER A 332 2.68 -12.26 -2.56
C SER A 332 1.64 -12.34 -3.70
N MET A 333 1.97 -13.06 -4.78
CA MET A 333 1.07 -13.23 -5.92
C MET A 333 -0.06 -14.22 -5.63
N LEU A 334 0.22 -15.25 -4.83
CA LEU A 334 -0.71 -16.34 -4.50
C LEU A 334 -1.50 -16.09 -3.20
N THR A 335 -0.90 -15.46 -2.19
CA THR A 335 -1.58 -15.22 -0.91
C THR A 335 -2.46 -13.97 -0.97
N SER A 336 -3.71 -14.10 -0.53
CA SER A 336 -4.65 -12.98 -0.38
C SER A 336 -5.03 -12.82 1.09
N SER A 337 -4.95 -11.60 1.62
CA SER A 337 -5.48 -11.28 2.95
C SER A 337 -7.01 -11.30 2.99
N SER A 338 -7.67 -11.05 1.87
CA SER A 338 -9.13 -11.07 1.75
C SER A 338 -9.65 -12.44 1.36
N LEU A 339 -10.77 -12.85 1.97
CA LEU A 339 -11.56 -13.99 1.50
C LEU A 339 -12.21 -13.66 0.14
N PRO A 340 -12.43 -14.67 -0.73
CA PRO A 340 -13.21 -14.47 -1.94
C PRO A 340 -14.59 -13.94 -1.55
N ARG A 341 -14.98 -12.75 -2.03
CA ARG A 341 -16.34 -12.24 -1.83
C ARG A 341 -17.26 -13.09 -2.71
N GLY A 342 -18.06 -13.94 -2.09
CA GLY A 342 -19.03 -14.77 -2.82
C GLY A 342 -20.21 -13.92 -3.26
N PHE A 343 -20.18 -13.38 -4.48
CA PHE A 343 -21.36 -13.02 -5.29
C PHE A 343 -20.90 -12.89 -6.76
N ASP A 344 -20.98 -13.99 -7.51
CA ASP A 344 -20.65 -14.08 -8.95
C ASP A 344 -21.83 -13.62 -9.81
N HIS A 345 -22.06 -12.32 -9.90
CA HIS A 345 -22.75 -11.78 -11.05
C HIS A 345 -21.80 -10.84 -11.77
N THR A 346 -21.08 -11.33 -12.77
CA THR A 346 -20.29 -10.45 -13.64
C THR A 346 -21.21 -9.76 -14.64
N GLY A 347 -21.04 -8.47 -14.83
CA GLY A 347 -21.90 -7.65 -15.68
C GLY A 347 -22.46 -6.44 -14.95
N ASN A 348 -22.86 -5.42 -15.71
CA ASN A 348 -23.66 -4.35 -15.14
C ASN A 348 -25.14 -4.71 -15.23
N PHE A 349 -25.95 -4.18 -14.32
CA PHE A 349 -27.37 -4.48 -14.25
C PHE A 349 -28.23 -3.22 -14.10
N LYS A 350 -29.47 -3.31 -14.56
CA LYS A 350 -30.48 -2.27 -14.31
C LYS A 350 -30.81 -2.25 -12.80
N CYS A 351 -30.90 -1.07 -12.18
CA CYS A 351 -31.29 -0.96 -10.77
C CYS A 351 -32.77 -1.27 -10.50
N ARG A 352 -33.59 -1.45 -11.56
CA ARG A 352 -35.03 -1.77 -11.53
C ARG A 352 -35.93 -0.78 -10.76
N LYS A 353 -35.43 0.39 -10.36
CA LYS A 353 -36.26 1.46 -9.79
C LYS A 353 -37.25 1.98 -10.87
N PRO A 354 -38.56 2.12 -10.58
CA PRO A 354 -39.58 2.41 -11.60
C PRO A 354 -39.34 3.66 -12.46
N ARG A 355 -38.72 4.69 -11.88
CA ARG A 355 -38.47 5.98 -12.55
C ARG A 355 -37.01 6.19 -12.97
N CYS A 356 -36.19 5.13 -12.99
CA CYS A 356 -34.78 5.29 -13.35
C CYS A 356 -34.59 5.45 -14.86
N GLN A 357 -34.30 6.68 -15.29
CA GLN A 357 -34.08 7.02 -16.71
C GLN A 357 -32.78 6.48 -17.32
N ILE A 358 -31.95 5.78 -16.54
CA ILE A 358 -30.60 5.37 -16.94
C ILE A 358 -30.53 3.88 -17.23
N CYS A 359 -31.48 3.11 -16.72
CA CYS A 359 -31.59 1.68 -16.99
C CYS A 359 -31.68 1.35 -18.50
N ASN A 360 -32.04 2.30 -19.35
CA ASN A 360 -32.09 2.12 -20.80
C ASN A 360 -30.76 2.39 -21.51
N PHE A 361 -29.82 3.09 -20.86
CA PHE A 361 -28.52 3.46 -21.42
C PHE A 361 -27.37 2.61 -20.87
N ILE A 362 -27.60 1.87 -19.78
CA ILE A 362 -26.58 0.99 -19.20
C ILE A 362 -26.51 -0.30 -20.02
N ASN A 363 -25.31 -0.64 -20.47
CA ASN A 363 -25.04 -1.90 -21.15
C ASN A 363 -24.92 -3.02 -20.10
N CYS A 364 -25.75 -4.06 -20.23
CA CYS A 364 -25.82 -5.17 -19.27
C CYS A 364 -25.05 -6.42 -19.71
N GLU A 365 -24.27 -6.35 -20.78
CA GLU A 365 -23.42 -7.46 -21.20
C GLU A 365 -22.37 -7.77 -20.12
N PRO A 366 -22.01 -9.03 -19.89
CA PRO A 366 -20.97 -9.40 -18.90
C PRO A 366 -19.57 -8.94 -19.33
N SER A 367 -19.39 -8.69 -20.62
CA SER A 367 -18.16 -8.17 -21.19
C SER A 367 -18.44 -7.20 -22.33
N PHE A 368 -17.57 -6.20 -22.50
CA PHE A 368 -17.79 -5.14 -23.47
C PHE A 368 -16.50 -4.78 -24.20
N ARG A 369 -16.58 -4.62 -25.53
CA ARG A 369 -15.49 -4.10 -26.36
C ARG A 369 -15.79 -2.63 -26.69
N PRO A 370 -15.03 -1.66 -26.15
CA PRO A 370 -15.24 -0.26 -26.46
C PRO A 370 -15.05 0.03 -27.94
N PRO A 371 -15.88 0.91 -28.55
CA PRO A 371 -15.64 1.41 -29.90
C PRO A 371 -14.21 1.94 -30.03
N GLY A 372 -13.56 1.67 -31.16
CA GLY A 372 -12.21 2.12 -31.49
C GLY A 372 -11.10 1.35 -30.80
N ASN A 373 -11.42 0.31 -30.03
CA ASN A 373 -10.46 -0.44 -29.24
C ASN A 373 -10.44 -1.93 -29.62
N ASN A 374 -9.28 -2.57 -29.45
CA ASN A 374 -9.03 -3.97 -29.78
C ASN A 374 -9.04 -4.91 -28.57
N PHE A 375 -9.54 -4.46 -27.42
CA PHE A 375 -9.58 -5.25 -26.18
C PHE A 375 -10.99 -5.29 -25.59
N THR A 376 -11.29 -6.39 -24.88
CA THR A 376 -12.56 -6.59 -24.17
C THR A 376 -12.39 -6.32 -22.68
N ILE A 377 -13.40 -5.70 -22.08
CA ILE A 377 -13.51 -5.39 -20.65
C ILE A 377 -14.47 -6.39 -20.02
N LYS A 378 -14.05 -7.10 -18.97
CA LYS A 378 -14.98 -7.86 -18.11
C LYS A 378 -15.60 -6.90 -17.10
N LEU A 379 -16.93 -6.86 -17.04
CA LEU A 379 -17.65 -5.89 -16.23
C LEU A 379 -17.95 -6.43 -14.82
N PRO A 380 -17.74 -5.63 -13.76
CA PRO A 380 -18.07 -6.00 -12.38
C PRO A 380 -19.58 -5.92 -12.10
N ASN A 381 -20.04 -6.62 -11.07
CA ASN A 381 -21.41 -6.58 -10.56
C ASN A 381 -21.79 -5.16 -10.08
N LEU A 382 -22.32 -4.33 -10.96
CA LEU A 382 -22.69 -2.95 -10.63
C LEU A 382 -24.00 -2.55 -11.29
N THR A 383 -24.78 -1.74 -10.60
CA THR A 383 -26.00 -1.14 -11.14
C THR A 383 -25.86 0.37 -11.33
N CYS A 384 -26.80 0.99 -12.05
CA CYS A 384 -26.84 2.46 -12.17
C CYS A 384 -27.06 3.21 -10.85
N ASP A 385 -27.36 2.53 -9.74
CA ASP A 385 -27.43 3.10 -8.38
C ASP A 385 -26.10 2.95 -7.61
N SER A 386 -25.06 2.36 -8.22
CA SER A 386 -23.76 2.18 -7.58
C SER A 386 -23.06 3.52 -7.35
N HIS A 387 -22.38 3.62 -6.21
CA HIS A 387 -21.63 4.80 -5.77
C HIS A 387 -20.13 4.54 -5.91
N ASN A 388 -19.33 5.60 -5.84
CA ASN A 388 -17.87 5.46 -5.81
C ASN A 388 -17.35 4.65 -7.02
N VAL A 389 -17.77 5.02 -8.23
CA VAL A 389 -17.52 4.23 -9.47
C VAL A 389 -16.67 4.99 -10.49
N ILE A 390 -15.98 4.23 -11.33
CA ILE A 390 -15.46 4.70 -12.62
C ILE A 390 -16.42 4.22 -13.70
N TYR A 391 -16.81 5.13 -14.59
CA TYR A 391 -17.71 4.84 -15.68
C TYR A 391 -17.13 5.30 -17.02
N ILE A 392 -17.59 4.65 -18.08
CA ILE A 392 -17.30 5.03 -19.46
C ILE A 392 -18.64 5.35 -20.14
N LEU A 393 -18.72 6.52 -20.76
CA LEU A 393 -19.75 6.84 -21.74
C LEU A 393 -19.16 6.57 -23.12
N TYR A 394 -19.93 5.95 -23.99
CA TYR A 394 -19.49 5.67 -25.36
C TYR A 394 -20.60 5.99 -26.35
N CYS A 395 -20.23 6.44 -27.54
CA CYS A 395 -21.13 6.63 -28.65
C CYS A 395 -21.33 5.31 -29.41
N THR A 396 -22.56 4.98 -29.79
CA THR A 396 -22.86 3.80 -30.61
C THR A 396 -22.59 4.01 -32.10
N LYS A 397 -22.48 5.25 -32.58
CA LYS A 397 -22.28 5.59 -33.99
C LYS A 397 -20.82 5.79 -34.40
N CYS A 398 -19.94 6.17 -33.48
CA CYS A 398 -18.56 6.50 -33.82
C CYS A 398 -17.55 5.80 -32.91
N GLN A 399 -16.36 5.56 -33.45
CA GLN A 399 -15.27 4.88 -32.73
C GLN A 399 -14.54 5.81 -31.75
N LEU A 400 -14.74 7.12 -31.87
CA LEU A 400 -14.07 8.17 -31.10
C LEU A 400 -14.93 8.73 -29.96
N GLY A 401 -16.17 8.30 -29.80
CA GLY A 401 -17.10 8.85 -28.82
C GLY A 401 -16.90 8.32 -27.39
N ASN A 402 -15.69 7.94 -27.00
CA ASN A 402 -15.41 7.38 -25.66
C ASN A 402 -15.05 8.48 -24.65
N TYR A 403 -15.67 8.44 -23.47
CA TYR A 403 -15.44 9.36 -22.37
C TYR A 403 -15.34 8.63 -21.04
N VAL A 404 -14.28 8.86 -20.28
CA VAL A 404 -14.05 8.26 -18.97
C VAL A 404 -14.24 9.31 -17.88
N ARG A 405 -14.93 8.95 -16.79
CA ARG A 405 -14.94 9.77 -15.58
C ARG A 405 -15.19 8.95 -14.31
N GLU A 406 -14.98 9.57 -13.17
CA GLU A 406 -15.39 9.07 -11.86
C GLU A 406 -16.64 9.75 -11.30
N THR A 407 -17.23 9.11 -10.29
CA THR A 407 -18.22 9.73 -9.41
C THR A 407 -18.15 9.14 -7.99
N ALA A 408 -18.20 10.02 -6.99
CA ALA A 408 -18.45 9.64 -5.59
C ALA A 408 -19.93 9.29 -5.36
N THR A 409 -20.80 10.14 -5.89
CA THR A 409 -22.26 10.04 -5.81
C THR A 409 -22.79 8.86 -6.63
N PRO A 410 -24.03 8.41 -6.40
CA PRO A 410 -24.60 7.32 -7.20
C PRO A 410 -24.57 7.70 -8.69
N PHE A 411 -24.15 6.76 -9.53
CA PHE A 411 -23.93 7.01 -10.96
C PHE A 411 -25.16 7.62 -11.64
N ARG A 412 -26.36 7.24 -11.21
CA ARG A 412 -27.59 7.81 -11.74
C ARG A 412 -27.68 9.33 -11.66
N LEU A 413 -27.23 9.92 -10.56
CA LEU A 413 -27.24 11.38 -10.41
C LEU A 413 -26.22 12.02 -11.35
N ARG A 414 -25.04 11.39 -11.47
CA ARG A 414 -23.97 11.89 -12.33
C ARG A 414 -24.36 11.86 -13.81
N PHE A 415 -25.00 10.79 -14.28
CA PHE A 415 -25.43 10.69 -15.66
C PHE A 415 -26.59 11.65 -15.97
N ASN A 416 -27.51 11.87 -15.02
CA ASN A 416 -28.55 12.91 -15.17
C ASN A 416 -27.96 14.30 -15.40
N ASN A 417 -26.84 14.63 -14.75
CA ASN A 417 -26.13 15.88 -15.01
C ASN A 417 -25.57 15.95 -16.45
N ASN A 418 -25.12 14.83 -17.01
CA ASN A 418 -24.70 14.78 -18.42
C ASN A 418 -25.91 14.94 -19.36
N LYS A 419 -27.05 14.28 -19.09
CA LYS A 419 -28.30 14.47 -19.86
C LYS A 419 -28.75 15.93 -19.84
N LYS A 420 -28.70 16.57 -18.66
CA LYS A 420 -29.01 18.01 -18.53
C LYS A 420 -28.07 18.84 -19.38
N SER A 421 -26.76 18.61 -19.32
CA SER A 421 -25.80 19.37 -20.15
C SER A 421 -26.01 19.18 -21.66
N ILE A 422 -26.43 17.98 -22.11
CA ILE A 422 -26.76 17.73 -23.52
C ILE A 422 -28.03 18.52 -23.90
N ARG A 423 -29.12 18.37 -23.13
CA ARG A 423 -30.39 19.05 -23.40
C ARG A 423 -30.25 20.57 -23.42
N ASP A 424 -29.51 21.11 -22.46
CA ASP A 424 -29.31 22.54 -22.29
C ASP A 424 -28.18 23.08 -23.20
N LYS A 425 -27.59 22.24 -24.08
CA LYS A 425 -26.54 22.58 -25.06
C LYS A 425 -25.33 23.31 -24.47
N TRP A 426 -24.86 22.87 -23.30
CA TRP A 426 -23.75 23.52 -22.60
C TRP A 426 -22.44 23.44 -23.40
N SER A 427 -21.90 24.60 -23.77
CA SER A 427 -20.58 24.73 -24.38
C SER A 427 -19.46 24.47 -23.36
N GLY A 428 -18.33 23.93 -23.82
CA GLY A 428 -17.19 23.55 -22.97
C GLY A 428 -17.29 22.15 -22.34
N PHE A 429 -18.40 21.44 -22.53
CA PHE A 429 -18.60 20.07 -22.05
C PHE A 429 -18.50 19.07 -23.20
N PRO A 430 -17.43 18.25 -23.28
CA PRO A 430 -17.17 17.41 -24.46
C PRO A 430 -18.27 16.43 -24.80
N VAL A 431 -18.93 15.88 -23.77
CA VAL A 431 -20.06 14.96 -23.93
C VAL A 431 -21.26 15.71 -24.52
N ALA A 432 -21.57 16.91 -24.01
CA ALA A 432 -22.67 17.72 -24.52
C ALA A 432 -22.43 18.18 -25.95
N GLU A 433 -21.22 18.63 -26.27
CA GLU A 433 -20.85 19.06 -27.62
C GLU A 433 -20.90 17.90 -28.63
N HIS A 434 -20.42 16.72 -28.25
CA HIS A 434 -20.46 15.56 -29.12
C HIS A 434 -21.89 15.14 -29.47
N PHE A 435 -22.76 14.98 -28.47
CA PHE A 435 -24.14 14.51 -28.67
C PHE A 435 -25.13 15.60 -29.13
N ASN A 436 -24.65 16.83 -29.33
CA ASN A 436 -25.39 17.90 -30.02
C ASN A 436 -24.83 18.20 -31.41
N SER A 437 -23.82 17.45 -31.87
CA SER A 437 -23.26 17.59 -33.22
C SER A 437 -24.24 17.08 -34.29
N PRO A 438 -24.15 17.53 -35.56
CA PRO A 438 -25.16 17.26 -36.59
C PRO A 438 -25.52 15.78 -36.83
N ASN A 439 -24.61 14.86 -36.52
CA ASN A 439 -24.77 13.42 -36.77
C ASN A 439 -25.02 12.57 -35.50
N HIS A 440 -25.07 13.19 -34.34
CA HIS A 440 -25.18 12.51 -33.05
C HIS A 440 -26.31 13.11 -32.21
N ASN A 441 -26.96 12.27 -31.42
CA ASN A 441 -28.00 12.69 -30.49
C ASN A 441 -27.92 11.90 -29.17
N ILE A 442 -28.74 12.27 -28.19
CA ILE A 442 -28.77 11.62 -26.87
C ILE A 442 -29.13 10.13 -26.89
N HIS A 443 -29.76 9.61 -27.95
CA HIS A 443 -30.04 8.17 -28.05
C HIS A 443 -28.81 7.36 -28.48
N ASP A 444 -27.76 8.03 -28.95
CA ASP A 444 -26.50 7.40 -29.36
C ASP A 444 -25.52 7.19 -28.18
N ILE A 445 -25.86 7.67 -26.97
CA ILE A 445 -25.01 7.54 -25.78
C ILE A 445 -25.35 6.27 -24.99
N ASN A 446 -24.37 5.40 -24.77
CA ASN A 446 -24.50 4.30 -23.81
C ASN A 446 -23.42 4.38 -22.74
N CYS A 447 -23.59 3.62 -21.66
CA CYS A 447 -22.67 3.62 -20.54
C CYS A 447 -22.37 2.25 -19.96
N ILE A 448 -21.17 2.12 -19.38
CA ILE A 448 -20.71 0.98 -18.60
C ILE A 448 -20.01 1.46 -17.32
N LEU A 449 -20.07 0.63 -16.29
CA LEU A 449 -19.41 0.80 -15.00
C LEU A 449 -18.28 -0.22 -14.91
N VAL A 450 -17.04 0.26 -14.79
CA VAL A 450 -15.85 -0.59 -14.94
C VAL A 450 -15.14 -0.92 -13.62
N ALA A 451 -15.36 -0.14 -12.57
CA ALA A 451 -14.80 -0.38 -11.25
C ALA A 451 -15.52 0.42 -10.17
N SER A 452 -15.48 -0.07 -8.92
CA SER A 452 -16.08 0.59 -7.75
C SER A 452 -15.32 0.25 -6.46
N GLY A 453 -15.77 0.81 -5.31
CA GLY A 453 -15.31 0.38 -3.98
C GLY A 453 -13.92 0.88 -3.58
N PHE A 454 -13.51 2.03 -4.11
CA PHE A 454 -12.21 2.64 -3.84
C PHE A 454 -12.10 3.17 -2.41
N ARG A 455 -10.92 3.03 -1.80
CA ARG A 455 -10.65 3.43 -0.41
C ARG A 455 -10.47 4.93 -0.24
N SER A 456 -10.12 5.63 -1.32
CA SER A 456 -9.89 7.08 -1.29
C SER A 456 -10.24 7.74 -2.63
N THR A 457 -10.50 9.05 -2.58
CA THR A 457 -10.67 9.89 -3.78
C THR A 457 -9.43 9.86 -4.68
N SER A 458 -8.24 9.77 -4.09
CA SER A 458 -6.96 9.68 -4.82
C SER A 458 -6.86 8.38 -5.61
N GLU A 459 -7.21 7.24 -5.00
CA GLU A 459 -7.25 5.95 -5.70
C GLU A 459 -8.23 5.98 -6.87
N ARG A 460 -9.43 6.54 -6.67
CA ARG A 460 -10.45 6.64 -7.72
C ARG A 460 -10.03 7.58 -8.85
N LYS A 461 -9.73 8.86 -8.54
CA LYS A 461 -9.36 9.90 -9.52
C LYS A 461 -7.97 9.71 -10.10
N LYS A 462 -6.94 9.73 -9.27
CA LYS A 462 -5.54 9.84 -9.72
C LYS A 462 -5.01 8.53 -10.32
N LYS A 463 -5.50 7.37 -9.86
CA LYS A 463 -5.00 6.06 -10.30
C LYS A 463 -5.91 5.37 -11.30
N GLN A 464 -7.21 5.30 -11.03
CA GLN A 464 -8.11 4.45 -11.83
C GLN A 464 -8.74 5.19 -13.01
N GLU A 465 -9.26 6.41 -12.82
CA GLU A 465 -9.78 7.25 -13.91
C GLU A 465 -8.69 7.48 -14.97
N LEU A 466 -7.51 7.96 -14.54
CA LEU A 466 -6.37 8.18 -15.45
C LEU A 466 -5.96 6.89 -16.19
N ARG A 467 -5.89 5.75 -15.50
CA ARG A 467 -5.55 4.47 -16.13
C ARG A 467 -6.54 4.13 -17.25
N TRP A 468 -7.84 4.37 -17.04
CA TRP A 468 -8.85 4.11 -18.06
C TRP A 468 -8.81 5.12 -19.20
N ILE A 469 -8.57 6.41 -18.92
CA ILE A 469 -8.36 7.44 -19.96
C ILE A 469 -7.22 7.05 -20.89
N LEU A 470 -6.08 6.64 -20.31
CA LEU A 470 -4.90 6.21 -21.09
C LEU A 470 -5.17 4.91 -21.84
N ARG A 471 -5.82 3.94 -21.19
CA ARG A 471 -6.13 2.64 -21.79
C ARG A 471 -7.06 2.74 -22.99
N LEU A 472 -8.06 3.63 -22.95
CA LEU A 472 -8.96 3.91 -24.07
C LEU A 472 -8.42 4.94 -25.06
N LYS A 473 -7.25 5.52 -24.78
CA LYS A 473 -6.72 6.70 -25.48
C LYS A 473 -7.73 7.84 -25.57
N SER A 474 -8.67 7.93 -24.62
CA SER A 474 -9.82 8.84 -24.74
C SER A 474 -9.45 10.31 -24.60
N PHE A 475 -8.23 10.62 -24.16
CA PHE A 475 -7.67 11.98 -24.17
C PHE A 475 -7.18 12.41 -25.56
N LYS A 476 -6.62 11.48 -26.34
CA LYS A 476 -6.07 11.77 -27.68
C LYS A 476 -7.09 11.55 -28.79
N LEU A 477 -7.90 10.51 -28.65
CA LEU A 477 -8.83 10.00 -29.67
C LEU A 477 -10.28 9.99 -29.20
N GLY A 478 -10.54 10.43 -27.97
CA GLY A 478 -11.87 10.40 -27.35
C GLY A 478 -12.38 11.77 -26.96
N LEU A 479 -13.37 11.78 -26.07
CA LEU A 479 -14.01 13.00 -25.59
C LEU A 479 -13.34 13.61 -24.34
N ASN A 480 -12.34 12.97 -23.74
CA ASN A 480 -11.67 13.55 -22.58
C ASN A 480 -10.77 14.72 -23.01
N ARG A 481 -11.07 15.94 -22.57
CA ARG A 481 -10.21 17.12 -22.82
C ARG A 481 -9.07 17.31 -21.83
N ASP A 482 -9.12 16.59 -20.73
CA ASP A 482 -8.11 16.63 -19.68
C ASP A 482 -7.84 15.21 -19.17
N LEU A 483 -6.66 14.99 -18.61
CA LEU A 483 -6.28 13.73 -17.97
C LEU A 483 -6.86 13.57 -16.55
N GLY A 484 -7.87 14.37 -16.18
CA GLY A 484 -8.40 14.47 -14.81
C GLY A 484 -7.52 15.27 -13.85
N LEU A 485 -6.44 15.89 -14.35
CA LEU A 485 -5.39 16.54 -13.55
C LEU A 485 -5.58 18.05 -13.36
N LEU A 486 -6.44 18.71 -14.15
CA LEU A 486 -6.36 20.18 -14.36
C LEU A 486 -7.54 21.03 -13.85
N LYS A 487 -8.56 20.47 -13.21
CA LYS A 487 -9.77 21.26 -12.83
C LYS A 487 -9.69 22.07 -11.51
N ARG A 488 -8.51 22.43 -10.99
CA ARG A 488 -8.41 23.28 -9.78
C ARG A 488 -7.42 24.44 -9.80
N TYR A 489 -6.82 24.76 -10.94
CA TYR A 489 -6.00 25.95 -11.08
C TYR A 489 -6.43 26.69 -12.35
N TYR A 490 -7.56 27.39 -12.28
CA TYR A 490 -7.74 28.57 -13.11
C TYR A 490 -6.89 29.66 -12.47
N PHE A 491 -5.95 30.20 -13.24
CA PHE A 491 -5.42 31.53 -13.01
C PHE A 491 -6.61 32.48 -13.01
N VAL A 492 -6.76 33.27 -11.94
CA VAL A 492 -7.49 34.52 -12.04
C VAL A 492 -6.49 35.49 -12.65
N ASP A 493 -6.40 35.48 -13.98
CA ASP A 493 -5.92 36.66 -14.69
C ASP A 493 -7.16 37.45 -15.09
N SER A 494 -7.46 38.50 -14.31
CA SER A 494 -7.99 39.77 -14.85
C SER A 494 -8.25 40.79 -13.73
N LEU A 495 -7.52 41.90 -13.86
CA LEU A 495 -7.64 43.25 -13.27
C LEU A 495 -7.03 43.50 -11.89
#